data_AF-A0ABD5ULQ3-F1
#
_entry.id   AF-A0ABD5ULQ3-F1
#
_cell.length_a   1.000
_cell.length_b   1.000
_cell.length_c   1.000
_cell.angle_alpha   90.00
_cell.angle_beta   90.00
_cell.angle_gamma   90.00
#
_symmetry.space_group_name_H-M   'P 1'
#
loop_
_entity.id
_entity.type
_entity.pdbx_description
1 polymer ?
#
loop_
_entity_poly.entity_id
_entity_poly.type
_entity_poly.pdbx_seq_one_letter_code
_entity_poly.pdbx_strand_id
1 'polypeptide(L)'
;MTRALKGSGFLGLAVMMAVGLHQFVILSGGSAVPPWMIGGHAHLGVLSILAIVMGFAVPALGVTGTLRTVVTVLFIAGQWGIPGIVWLGEGFGLAFLMPTGFLWGGALIVAMLIMFYKSITQPADAVGGGPAAGIPGDD
;
A
#
# COMPACT_ATOMS: atom_id res chain seq x y z
N MET A 1 -4.71 14.13 1.03
CA MET A 1 -3.99 12.98 0.46
C MET A 1 -4.05 11.70 1.29
N THR A 2 -4.28 11.74 2.60
CA THR A 2 -4.44 10.50 3.41
C THR A 2 -5.66 9.68 3.03
N ARG A 3 -6.73 10.35 2.59
CA ARG A 3 -7.90 9.70 1.98
C ARG A 3 -7.53 8.93 0.70
N ALA A 4 -6.54 9.38 -0.07
CA ALA A 4 -6.11 8.70 -1.29
C ALA A 4 -5.36 7.39 -0.96
N LEU A 5 -4.45 7.40 0.02
CA LEU A 5 -3.79 6.17 0.51
C LEU A 5 -4.79 5.15 1.05
N LYS A 6 -5.70 5.60 1.93
CA LYS A 6 -6.75 4.73 2.47
C LYS A 6 -7.67 4.21 1.37
N GLY A 7 -8.10 5.08 0.47
CA GLY A 7 -8.96 4.70 -0.66
C GLY A 7 -8.29 3.70 -1.60
N SER A 8 -7.01 3.94 -1.98
CA SER A 8 -6.21 3.02 -2.78
C SER A 8 -6.03 1.67 -2.07
N GLY A 9 -5.83 1.67 -0.76
CA GLY A 9 -5.72 0.46 0.04
C GLY A 9 -7.02 -0.32 0.10
N PHE A 10 -8.15 0.30 0.42
CA PHE A 10 -9.45 -0.37 0.42
C PHE A 10 -9.85 -0.88 -0.96
N LEU A 11 -9.63 -0.09 -2.00
CA LEU A 11 -9.86 -0.52 -3.39
C LEU A 11 -9.00 -1.73 -3.74
N GLY A 12 -7.72 -1.69 -3.39
CA GLY A 12 -6.83 -2.80 -3.67
C GLY A 12 -7.20 -4.07 -2.89
N LEU A 13 -7.61 -3.96 -1.62
CA LEU A 13 -8.17 -5.09 -0.87
C LEU A 13 -9.42 -5.67 -1.54
N ALA A 14 -10.32 -4.82 -2.04
CA ALA A 14 -11.50 -5.29 -2.76
C ALA A 14 -11.11 -6.05 -4.05
N VAL A 15 -10.15 -5.53 -4.81
CA VAL A 15 -9.62 -6.23 -6.00
C VAL A 15 -8.96 -7.56 -5.60
N MET A 16 -8.17 -7.58 -4.53
CA MET A 16 -7.54 -8.79 -4.02
C MET A 16 -8.59 -9.85 -3.64
N MET A 17 -9.67 -9.47 -2.95
CA MET A 17 -10.78 -10.36 -2.62
C MET A 17 -11.46 -10.92 -3.87
N ALA A 18 -11.70 -10.09 -4.88
CA ALA A 18 -12.27 -10.53 -6.15
C ALA A 18 -11.35 -11.55 -6.87
N VAL A 19 -10.04 -11.28 -6.91
CA VAL A 19 -9.05 -12.21 -7.48
C VAL A 19 -8.99 -13.51 -6.67
N GLY A 20 -9.06 -13.44 -5.34
CA GLY A 20 -9.09 -14.61 -4.47
C GLY A 20 -10.32 -15.48 -4.70
N LEU A 21 -11.50 -14.88 -4.90
CA LEU A 21 -12.71 -15.62 -5.27
C LEU A 21 -12.56 -16.30 -6.64
N HIS A 22 -11.94 -15.64 -7.61
CA HIS A 22 -11.69 -16.24 -8.91
C HIS A 22 -10.70 -17.43 -8.81
N GLN A 23 -9.63 -17.31 -8.02
CA GLN A 23 -8.72 -18.41 -7.71
C GLN A 23 -9.46 -19.60 -7.08
N PHE A 24 -10.36 -19.32 -6.14
CA PHE A 24 -11.18 -20.35 -5.51
C PHE A 24 -12.08 -21.08 -6.52
N VAL A 25 -12.69 -20.36 -7.46
CA VAL A 25 -13.49 -20.97 -8.54
C VAL A 25 -12.64 -21.92 -9.38
N ILE A 26 -11.42 -21.53 -9.77
CA ILE A 26 -10.51 -22.38 -10.55
C ILE A 26 -10.16 -23.66 -9.77
N LEU A 27 -9.80 -23.52 -8.49
CA LEU A 27 -9.49 -24.66 -7.62
C LEU A 27 -10.69 -25.60 -7.47
N SER A 28 -11.90 -25.04 -7.31
CA SER A 28 -13.13 -25.83 -7.19
C SER A 28 -13.47 -26.60 -8.47
N GLY A 29 -13.02 -26.12 -9.64
CA GLY A 29 -13.11 -26.80 -10.92
C GLY A 29 -12.02 -27.88 -11.14
N GLY A 30 -11.19 -28.16 -10.14
CA GLY A 30 -10.12 -29.18 -10.21
C GLY A 30 -8.86 -28.75 -10.97
N SER A 31 -8.75 -27.46 -11.32
CA SER A 31 -7.59 -26.91 -12.04
C SER A 31 -6.64 -26.21 -11.07
N ALA A 32 -5.34 -26.25 -11.38
CA ALA A 32 -4.33 -25.50 -10.62
C ALA A 32 -4.41 -24.00 -10.95
N VAL A 33 -4.20 -23.17 -9.93
CA VAL A 33 -4.19 -21.71 -10.09
C VAL A 33 -2.88 -21.24 -10.74
N PRO A 34 -2.93 -20.42 -11.80
CA PRO A 34 -1.72 -19.91 -12.43
C PRO A 34 -0.82 -19.08 -11.47
N PRO A 35 0.51 -19.26 -11.49
CA PRO A 35 1.42 -18.57 -10.58
C PRO A 35 1.34 -17.04 -10.60
N TRP A 36 1.18 -16.43 -11.78
CA TRP A 36 1.05 -14.98 -11.93
C TRP A 36 -0.17 -14.42 -11.19
N MET A 37 -1.25 -15.20 -11.10
CA MET A 37 -2.45 -14.78 -10.39
C MET A 37 -2.24 -14.86 -8.87
N ILE A 38 -1.52 -15.88 -8.38
CA ILE A 38 -1.10 -16.00 -6.97
C ILE A 38 -0.17 -14.84 -6.60
N GLY A 39 0.86 -14.62 -7.40
CA GLY A 39 1.86 -13.58 -7.18
C GLY A 39 1.25 -12.19 -7.10
N GLY A 40 0.41 -11.83 -8.07
CA GLY A 40 -0.27 -10.53 -8.06
C GLY A 40 -1.28 -10.38 -6.92
N HIS A 41 -2.06 -11.43 -6.60
CA HIS A 41 -2.97 -11.42 -5.44
C HIS A 41 -2.23 -11.16 -4.12
N ALA A 42 -1.11 -11.86 -3.90
CA ALA A 42 -0.33 -11.75 -2.67
C ALA A 42 0.28 -10.35 -2.50
N HIS A 43 0.91 -9.83 -3.55
CA HIS A 43 1.49 -8.48 -3.52
C HIS A 43 0.43 -7.41 -3.31
N LEU A 44 -0.72 -7.53 -4.00
CA LEU A 44 -1.80 -6.56 -3.86
C LEU A 44 -2.34 -6.57 -2.42
N GLY A 45 -2.55 -7.75 -1.83
CA GLY A 45 -3.02 -7.88 -0.44
C GLY A 45 -2.12 -7.15 0.55
N VAL A 46 -0.82 -7.48 0.59
CA VAL A 46 0.10 -6.88 1.56
C VAL A 46 0.28 -5.37 1.32
N LEU A 47 0.44 -4.94 0.06
CA LEU A 47 0.66 -3.54 -0.26
C LEU A 47 -0.59 -2.68 0.02
N SER A 48 -1.79 -3.23 -0.13
CA SER A 48 -3.03 -2.53 0.20
C SER A 48 -3.27 -2.35 1.69
N ILE A 49 -2.91 -3.34 2.51
CA ILE A 49 -2.94 -3.16 3.98
C ILE A 49 -1.95 -2.06 4.37
N LEU A 50 -0.73 -2.12 3.84
CA LEU A 50 0.28 -1.09 4.08
C LEU A 50 -0.18 0.29 3.60
N ALA A 51 -0.92 0.39 2.48
CA ALA A 51 -1.48 1.67 2.03
C ALA A 51 -2.46 2.27 3.06
N ILE A 52 -3.31 1.44 3.66
CA ILE A 52 -4.23 1.87 4.72
C ILE A 52 -3.44 2.36 5.93
N VAL A 53 -2.47 1.56 6.40
CA VAL A 53 -1.59 1.90 7.53
C VAL A 53 -0.85 3.22 7.26
N MET A 54 -0.28 3.38 6.07
CA MET A 54 0.36 4.61 5.61
C MET A 54 -0.59 5.81 5.64
N GLY A 55 -1.86 5.59 5.29
CA GLY A 55 -2.90 6.62 5.39
C GLY A 55 -3.14 7.14 6.81
N PHE A 56 -2.78 6.37 7.85
CA PHE A 56 -2.79 6.79 9.25
C PHE A 56 -1.41 7.28 9.74
N ALA A 57 -0.33 6.61 9.31
CA ALA A 57 1.03 6.91 9.75
C ALA A 57 1.55 8.25 9.22
N VAL A 58 1.22 8.62 7.97
CA VAL A 58 1.70 9.87 7.35
C VAL A 58 1.35 11.12 8.18
N PRO A 59 0.09 11.32 8.63
CA PRO A 59 -0.25 12.40 9.56
C PRO A 59 0.39 12.26 10.93
N ALA A 60 0.42 11.04 11.47
CA ALA A 60 0.92 10.78 12.82
C ALA A 60 2.41 11.12 12.95
N LEU A 61 3.18 10.94 11.88
CA LEU A 61 4.61 11.27 11.80
C LEU A 61 4.89 12.68 11.27
N GLY A 62 3.90 13.58 11.27
CA GLY A 62 4.08 14.96 10.86
C GLY A 62 4.52 15.14 9.39
N VAL A 63 4.20 14.17 8.51
CA VAL A 63 4.55 14.25 7.09
C VAL A 63 3.55 15.15 6.37
N THR A 64 3.97 16.37 6.06
CA THR A 64 3.13 17.45 5.51
C THR A 64 3.66 17.99 4.18
N GLY A 65 2.90 18.91 3.57
CA GLY A 65 3.29 19.61 2.34
C GLY A 65 3.67 18.67 1.18
N THR A 66 4.73 19.04 0.46
CA THR A 66 5.25 18.30 -0.70
C THR A 66 5.69 16.88 -0.34
N LEU A 67 6.27 16.68 0.85
CA LEU A 67 6.74 15.36 1.27
C LEU A 67 5.57 14.36 1.40
N ARG A 68 4.43 14.84 1.92
CA ARG A 68 3.19 14.05 1.97
C ARG A 68 2.74 13.63 0.58
N THR A 69 2.84 14.53 -0.39
CA THR A 69 2.49 14.26 -1.79
C THR A 69 3.41 13.21 -2.40
N VAL A 70 4.72 13.37 -2.23
CA VAL A 70 5.73 12.43 -2.73
C VAL A 70 5.49 11.03 -2.17
N VAL A 71 5.39 10.90 -0.85
CA VAL A 71 5.13 9.59 -0.20
C VAL A 71 3.83 8.97 -0.69
N THR A 72 2.76 9.77 -0.79
CA THR A 72 1.45 9.28 -1.26
C THR A 72 1.52 8.76 -2.69
N VAL A 73 2.11 9.53 -3.60
CA VAL A 73 2.17 9.19 -5.03
C VAL A 73 3.09 7.99 -5.26
N LEU A 74 4.29 8.00 -4.68
CA LEU A 74 5.24 6.91 -4.81
C LEU A 74 4.66 5.59 -4.28
N PHE A 75 4.00 5.64 -3.11
CA PHE A 75 3.42 4.45 -2.51
C PHE A 75 2.25 3.91 -3.35
N ILE A 76 1.32 4.76 -3.80
CA ILE A 76 0.18 4.32 -4.62
C ILE A 76 0.67 3.77 -5.97
N ALA A 77 1.62 4.46 -6.61
CA ALA A 77 2.18 4.00 -7.88
C ALA A 77 2.86 2.64 -7.73
N GLY A 78 3.65 2.45 -6.67
CA GLY A 78 4.28 1.17 -6.37
C GLY A 78 3.28 0.06 -6.01
N GLN A 79 2.26 0.40 -5.21
CA GLN A 79 1.20 -0.52 -4.77
C GLN A 79 0.50 -1.17 -5.96
N TRP A 80 0.17 -0.39 -7.00
CA TRP A 80 -0.50 -0.89 -8.20
C TRP A 80 0.47 -1.39 -9.26
N GLY A 81 1.65 -0.78 -9.36
CA GLY A 81 2.66 -1.13 -10.34
C GLY A 81 3.16 -2.56 -10.18
N ILE A 82 3.49 -2.99 -8.96
CA ILE A 82 4.05 -4.35 -8.73
C ILE A 82 3.05 -5.46 -9.09
N PRO A 83 1.82 -5.51 -8.56
CA PRO A 83 0.83 -6.50 -8.99
C PRO A 83 0.50 -6.37 -10.49
N GLY A 84 0.42 -5.14 -10.99
CA GLY A 84 0.13 -4.84 -12.38
C GLY A 84 1.14 -5.46 -13.35
N ILE A 85 2.44 -5.37 -13.06
CA ILE A 85 3.47 -5.99 -13.92
C ILE A 85 3.46 -7.52 -13.82
N VAL A 86 3.10 -8.10 -12.69
CA VAL A 86 3.00 -9.57 -12.56
C VAL A 86 1.84 -10.06 -13.42
N TRP A 87 0.69 -9.40 -13.33
CA TRP A 87 -0.47 -9.76 -14.16
C TRP A 87 -0.25 -9.52 -15.65
N LEU A 88 0.25 -8.34 -16.02
CA LEU A 88 0.44 -7.98 -17.43
C LEU A 88 1.67 -8.66 -18.06
N GLY A 89 2.78 -8.69 -17.33
CA GLY A 89 4.04 -9.25 -17.79
C GLY A 89 4.01 -10.77 -17.89
N GLU A 90 3.67 -11.44 -16.79
CA GLU A 90 3.65 -12.90 -16.73
C GLU A 90 2.31 -13.48 -17.22
N GLY A 91 1.19 -12.86 -16.86
CA GLY A 91 -0.14 -13.36 -17.22
C GLY A 91 -0.56 -13.08 -18.66
N PHE A 92 -0.28 -11.88 -19.19
CA PHE A 92 -0.62 -11.48 -20.57
C PHE A 92 0.58 -11.51 -21.54
N GLY A 93 1.74 -11.95 -21.09
CA GLY A 93 2.93 -12.12 -21.94
C GLY A 93 3.66 -10.81 -22.31
N LEU A 94 3.38 -9.71 -21.62
CA LEU A 94 4.04 -8.40 -21.86
C LEU A 94 5.39 -8.32 -21.13
N ALA A 95 6.30 -9.25 -21.43
CA ALA A 95 7.56 -9.43 -20.69
C ALA A 95 8.45 -8.17 -20.63
N PHE A 96 8.31 -7.24 -21.59
CA PHE A 96 9.03 -5.96 -21.58
C PHE A 96 8.66 -5.06 -20.38
N LEU A 97 7.55 -5.34 -19.68
CA LEU A 97 7.14 -4.63 -18.47
C LEU A 97 7.91 -5.10 -17.23
N MET A 98 8.48 -6.31 -17.23
CA MET A 98 9.14 -6.89 -16.05
C MET A 98 10.29 -6.02 -15.49
N PRO A 99 11.16 -5.40 -16.32
CA PRO A 99 12.20 -4.49 -15.83
C PRO A 99 11.63 -3.24 -15.12
N THR A 100 10.40 -2.83 -15.44
CA THR A 100 9.76 -1.70 -14.74
C THR A 100 9.45 -2.02 -13.28
N GLY A 101 9.54 -3.29 -12.85
CA GLY A 101 9.48 -3.69 -11.45
C GLY A 101 10.51 -2.96 -10.57
N PHE A 102 11.69 -2.65 -11.10
CA PHE A 102 12.68 -1.84 -10.37
C PHE A 102 12.19 -0.41 -10.13
N LEU A 103 11.43 0.17 -11.05
CA LEU A 103 10.85 1.51 -10.90
C LEU A 103 9.75 1.50 -9.83
N TRP A 104 8.81 0.57 -9.91
CA TRP A 104 7.70 0.47 -8.95
C TRP A 104 8.18 0.07 -7.56
N GLY A 105 9.11 -0.88 -7.48
CA GLY A 105 9.76 -1.28 -6.24
C GLY A 105 10.61 -0.15 -5.65
N GLY A 106 11.36 0.57 -6.49
CA GLY A 106 12.10 1.77 -6.10
C GLY A 106 11.19 2.85 -5.50
N ALA A 107 10.01 3.06 -6.07
CA ALA A 107 9.02 3.99 -5.51
C ALA A 107 8.57 3.57 -4.09
N LEU A 108 8.29 2.28 -3.88
CA LEU A 108 7.95 1.76 -2.55
C LEU A 108 9.12 1.92 -1.56
N ILE A 109 10.33 1.57 -1.99
CA ILE A 109 11.55 1.70 -1.16
C ILE A 109 11.74 3.15 -0.72
N VAL A 110 11.71 4.10 -1.66
CA VAL A 110 11.88 5.53 -1.33
C VAL A 110 10.77 6.01 -0.40
N ALA A 111 9.51 5.62 -0.64
CA ALA A 111 8.41 5.97 0.25
C ALA A 111 8.63 5.43 1.67
N MET A 112 9.09 4.19 1.83
CA MET A 112 9.37 3.58 3.12
C MET A 112 10.59 4.20 3.81
N LEU A 113 11.65 4.54 3.08
CA LEU A 113 12.83 5.21 3.65
C LEU A 113 12.49 6.59 4.18
N ILE A 114 11.63 7.35 3.50
CA ILE A 114 11.14 8.64 4.01
C ILE A 114 10.37 8.45 5.32
N MET A 115 9.47 7.47 5.37
CA MET A 115 8.69 7.19 6.57
C MET A 115 9.56 6.70 7.72
N PHE A 116 10.54 5.84 7.44
CA PHE A 116 11.54 5.39 8.39
C PHE A 116 12.30 6.58 8.98
N TYR A 117 12.86 7.44 8.13
CA TYR A 117 13.56 8.65 8.56
C TYR A 117 12.68 9.50 9.48
N LYS A 118 11.41 9.70 9.12
CA LYS A 118 10.45 10.45 9.93
C LYS A 118 10.12 9.76 11.25
N SER A 119 10.01 8.44 11.29
CA SER A 119 9.74 7.70 12.54
C SER A 119 10.85 7.79 13.57
N ILE A 120 12.11 7.99 13.16
CA ILE A 120 13.25 8.05 14.09
C ILE A 120 13.74 9.48 14.38
N THR A 121 13.35 10.46 13.56
CA THR A 121 13.80 11.86 13.72
C THR A 121 12.74 12.81 14.26
N GLN A 122 11.46 12.42 14.28
CA GLN A 122 10.40 13.24 14.86
C GLN A 122 10.52 13.26 16.40
N PRO A 123 10.50 14.44 17.05
CA PRO A 123 10.43 14.55 18.50
C PRO A 123 9.19 13.83 19.04
N ALA A 124 9.29 13.19 20.21
CA ALA A 124 8.17 12.45 20.82
C ALA A 124 6.91 13.32 20.98
N ASP A 125 7.07 14.61 21.24
CA ASP A 125 5.98 15.57 21.44
C ASP A 125 5.30 15.99 20.12
N ALA A 126 5.89 15.68 18.97
CA ALA A 126 5.29 15.92 17.65
C ALA A 126 4.29 14.82 17.26
N VAL A 127 4.34 13.66 17.93
CA VAL A 127 3.46 12.51 17.69
C VAL A 127 2.31 12.56 18.71
N GLY A 128 1.23 13.28 18.39
CA GLY A 128 -0.05 13.17 19.11
C GLY A 128 -0.59 14.40 19.83
N GLY A 129 -0.33 15.62 19.34
CA GLY A 129 -0.99 16.83 19.82
C GLY A 129 -2.44 16.99 19.34
N GLY A 130 -3.36 16.14 19.80
CA GLY A 130 -4.79 16.44 19.85
C GLY A 130 -5.21 16.46 21.31
N PRO A 131 -5.94 17.48 21.81
CA PRO A 131 -6.25 17.57 23.23
C PRO A 131 -7.08 16.36 23.65
N ALA A 132 -6.48 15.49 24.48
CA ALA A 132 -7.28 14.73 25.43
C ALA A 132 -7.93 15.79 26.31
N ALA A 133 -9.19 16.12 26.01
CA ALA A 133 -10.03 16.87 26.92
C ALA A 133 -10.03 16.06 28.23
N GLY A 134 -9.22 16.51 29.19
CA GLY A 134 -9.34 16.07 30.56
C GLY A 134 -10.78 16.35 30.95
N ILE A 135 -11.56 15.30 31.14
CA ILE A 135 -12.84 15.39 31.82
C ILE A 135 -12.47 15.85 33.23
N PRO A 136 -12.82 17.07 33.66
CA PRO A 136 -12.68 17.42 35.07
C PRO A 136 -13.59 16.45 35.83
N GLY A 137 -12.99 15.65 36.72
CA GLY A 137 -13.76 14.89 37.69
C GLY A 137 -14.27 15.87 38.73
N ASP A 138 -15.58 16.05 38.76
CA ASP A 138 -16.28 16.88 39.72
C ASP A 138 -16.13 16.26 41.12
N ASP A 139 -15.58 17.05 42.04
CA ASP A 139 -15.55 16.85 43.50
C ASP A 139 -16.88 17.21 44.17
#